data_AF-A0A924Y6U3-F1
#
_entry.id   AF-A0A924Y6U3-F1
#
_cell.length_a   1.000
_cell.length_b   1.000
_cell.length_c   1.000
_cell.angle_alpha   90.00
_cell.angle_beta   90.00
_cell.angle_gamma   90.00
#
_symmetry.space_group_name_H-M   'P 1'
#
loop_
_entity.id
_entity.type
_entity.pdbx_description
1 polymer ?
#
loop_
_entity_poly.entity_id
_entity_poly.type
_entity_poly.pdbx_seq_one_letter_code
_entity_poly.pdbx_strand_id
1 'polypeptide(L)' 'MFTCPLPSAVSGVNATCLNHPIQVEQLRPLLQEAIGIPSLPQLLPAMGYAASVSPVPRRPIDEILLQR' A
#
# COMPACT_ATOMS: atom_id res chain seq x y z
N MET A 1 -5.92 4.98 9.01
CA MET A 1 -5.85 4.44 7.63
C MET A 1 -4.42 4.61 7.16
N PHE A 2 -3.68 3.52 6.91
CA PHE A 2 -2.28 3.61 6.51
C PHE A 2 -2.20 3.95 5.02
N THR A 3 -1.77 5.17 4.71
CA THR A 3 -1.57 5.62 3.33
C THR A 3 -0.37 4.88 2.72
N CYS A 4 -0.51 4.46 1.48
CA CYS A 4 0.59 3.84 0.77
C CYS A 4 1.50 4.92 0.21
N PRO A 5 2.81 4.92 0.50
CA PRO A 5 3.73 5.90 -0.06
C PRO A 5 4.03 5.52 -1.52
N LEU A 6 3.12 5.87 -2.42
CA LEU A 6 3.35 5.90 -3.86
C LEU A 6 3.54 7.37 -4.31
N PRO A 7 4.18 7.62 -5.46
CA PRO A 7 4.28 8.97 -6.03
C PRO A 7 2.94 9.64 -6.36
N SER A 8 1.81 8.96 -6.17
CA SER A 8 0.46 9.46 -6.47
C SER A 8 0.12 10.77 -5.74
N ALA A 9 0.74 11.03 -4.59
CA ALA A 9 0.61 12.29 -3.86
C ALA A 9 0.99 13.52 -4.72
N VAL A 10 1.78 13.33 -5.79
CA VAL A 10 2.24 14.40 -6.69
C VAL A 10 1.13 14.89 -7.65
N SER A 11 0.00 14.18 -7.78
CA SER A 11 -1.11 14.55 -8.69
C SER A 11 -2.45 14.76 -7.99
N GLY A 12 -2.47 14.95 -6.66
CA GLY A 12 -3.71 15.04 -5.88
C GLY A 12 -4.44 13.70 -5.73
N VAL A 13 -3.78 12.59 -6.09
CA VAL A 13 -4.31 11.22 -5.97
C VAL A 13 -3.75 10.59 -4.71
N ASN A 14 -4.64 10.21 -3.79
CA ASN A 14 -4.29 9.43 -2.62
C ASN A 14 -4.35 7.94 -2.93
N ALA A 15 -3.47 7.17 -2.30
CA ALA A 15 -3.42 5.72 -2.41
C ALA A 15 -3.40 5.06 -1.03
N THR A 16 -4.12 3.95 -0.89
CA THR A 16 -4.11 3.06 0.28
C THR A 16 -3.75 1.66 -0.16
N CYS A 17 -2.85 0.99 0.55
CA CYS A 17 -2.43 -0.36 0.20
C CYS A 17 -3.28 -1.39 0.94
N LEU A 18 -3.98 -2.21 0.17
CA LEU A 18 -4.86 -3.28 0.64
C LEU A 18 -4.11 -4.61 0.59
N ASN A 19 -3.29 -4.87 1.60
CA ASN A 19 -2.42 -6.07 1.59
C ASN A 19 -3.14 -7.35 2.05
N HIS A 20 -4.32 -7.26 2.69
CA HIS A 20 -5.04 -8.43 3.21
C HIS A 20 -5.36 -9.50 2.15
N PRO A 21 -5.86 -9.17 0.94
CA PRO A 21 -6.14 -10.17 -0.10
C PRO A 21 -4.90 -10.93 -0.60
N ILE A 22 -3.72 -10.37 -0.37
CA ILE A 22 -2.43 -10.95 -0.76
C ILE A 22 -1.85 -11.78 0.39
N GLN A 23 -2.09 -11.39 1.64
CA GLN A 23 -1.53 -12.05 2.82
C GLN A 23 -2.35 -13.27 3.27
N VAL A 24 -3.65 -13.30 2.97
CA VAL A 24 -4.55 -14.40 3.33
C VAL A 24 -4.61 -15.41 2.18
N GLU A 25 -4.19 -16.65 2.44
CA GLU A 25 -4.11 -17.72 1.44
C GLU A 25 -5.44 -17.94 0.71
N GLN A 26 -6.57 -17.97 1.45
CA GLN A 26 -7.89 -18.21 0.85
C GLN A 26 -8.37 -17.07 -0.07
N LEU A 27 -7.82 -15.87 0.06
CA LEU A 27 -8.21 -14.71 -0.76
C LEU A 27 -7.41 -14.62 -2.06
N ARG A 28 -6.27 -15.31 -2.17
CA ARG A 28 -5.41 -15.26 -3.36
C ARG A 28 -6.09 -15.79 -4.62
N PRO A 29 -6.80 -16.95 -4.60
CA PRO A 29 -7.50 -17.43 -5.79
C PRO A 29 -8.61 -16.47 -6.24
N LEU A 30 -9.36 -15.89 -5.29
CA LEU A 30 -10.43 -14.92 -5.60
C LEU A 30 -9.85 -13.64 -6.23
N LEU A 31 -8.70 -13.17 -5.72
CA LEU A 31 -8.00 -12.03 -6.29
C LEU A 31 -7.48 -12.34 -7.71
N GLN A 32 -6.95 -13.54 -7.93
CA GLN A 32 -6.50 -13.98 -9.26
C GLN A 32 -7.65 -14.05 -10.26
N GLU A 33 -8.79 -14.60 -9.85
CA GLU A 33 -10.01 -14.65 -10.65
C GLU A 33 -10.50 -13.23 -11.00
N ALA A 34 -10.57 -12.34 -10.01
CA ALA A 34 -11.01 -10.96 -10.21
C ALA A 34 -10.09 -10.14 -11.12
N ILE A 35 -8.78 -10.38 -11.06
CA ILE A 35 -7.79 -9.71 -11.92
C ILE A 35 -7.76 -10.35 -13.32
N GLY A 36 -8.10 -11.65 -13.44
CA GLY A 36 -8.09 -12.38 -14.70
C GLY A 36 -6.69 -12.69 -15.24
N ILE A 37 -5.65 -12.61 -14.39
CA ILE A 37 -4.25 -12.81 -14.78
C ILE A 37 -3.63 -13.90 -13.90
N PRO A 38 -2.98 -14.93 -14.48
CA PRO A 38 -2.27 -15.96 -13.73
C PRO A 38 -0.95 -15.39 -13.18
N SER A 39 -1.03 -14.63 -12.08
CA SER A 39 0.11 -13.99 -11.42
C SER A 39 -0.02 -14.02 -9.90
N LEU A 40 1.04 -13.59 -9.20
CA LEU A 40 1.10 -13.45 -7.74
C LEU A 40 1.16 -11.95 -7.38
N PRO A 41 0.02 -11.30 -7.10
CA PRO A 41 -0.01 -9.88 -6.76
C PRO A 41 0.81 -9.61 -5.50
N GLN A 42 1.70 -8.61 -5.54
CA GLN A 42 2.54 -8.22 -4.39
C GLN A 42 1.95 -7.04 -3.62
N LEU A 43 1.17 -6.19 -4.29
CA LEU A 43 0.58 -4.99 -3.73
C LEU A 43 -0.73 -4.66 -4.46
N LEU A 44 -1.76 -4.25 -3.70
CA LEU A 44 -3.06 -3.83 -4.23
C LEU A 44 -3.34 -2.39 -3.78
N PRO A 45 -3.12 -1.37 -4.63
CA PRO A 45 -3.39 0.01 -4.28
C PRO A 45 -4.84 0.39 -4.61
N ALA A 46 -5.58 0.85 -3.60
CA ALA A 46 -6.82 1.59 -3.80
C ALA A 46 -6.49 3.08 -3.98
N MET A 47 -6.81 3.64 -5.13
CA MET A 47 -6.49 5.02 -5.50
C MET A 47 -7.75 5.86 -5.67
N GLY A 48 -7.68 7.12 -5.29
CA GLY A 48 -8.77 8.07 -5.47
C GLY A 48 -8.35 9.50 -5.11
N TYR A 49 -9.21 10.46 -5.43
CA TYR A 49 -8.99 11.85 -5.05
C TYR A 49 -9.47 12.06 -3.62
N ALA A 50 -8.61 12.65 -2.78
CA ALA A 50 -8.98 13.06 -1.44
C ALA A 50 -8.21 14.32 -1.07
N ALA A 51 -8.64 15.02 -0.02
CA ALA A 51 -7.86 16.11 0.53
C ALA A 51 -6.46 15.61 0.94
N SER A 52 -5.47 16.50 0.86
CA SER A 52 -4.12 16.20 1.34
C SER A 52 -4.18 15.86 2.83
N VAL A 53 -3.61 14.71 3.20
CA VAL A 53 -3.59 14.21 4.57
C VAL A 53 -2.18 14.37 5.12
N SER A 54 -2.05 14.81 6.38
CA SER A 54 -0.73 14.88 7.01
C SER A 54 -0.07 13.49 7.04
N PRO A 55 1.23 13.39 6.67
CA PRO A 55 1.94 12.11 6.72
C PRO A 55 1.90 11.50 8.12
N VAL A 56 1.70 10.18 8.17
CA VAL A 56 1.78 9.44 9.44
C VAL A 56 3.23 9.55 9.96
N PRO A 57 3.44 9.88 11.25
CA PRO A 57 4.77 10.02 11.82
C PRO A 57 5.61 8.77 11.57
N ARG A 58 6.88 8.97 11.23
CA ARG A 58 7.88 7.90 11.07
C ARG A 58 8.83 7.95 12.26
N ARG A 59 9.42 6.80 12.62
CA ARG A 59 10.48 6.79 13.64
C ARG A 59 11.66 7.64 13.17
N PRO A 60 12.28 8.43 14.07
CA PRO A 60 13.47 9.20 13.74
C PRO A 60 14.61 8.26 13.33
N ILE A 61 15.49 8.76 12.47
CA ILE A 61 16.54 7.94 11.86
C ILE A 61 17.50 7.34 12.89
N ASP A 62 17.78 8.09 13.96
CA ASP A 62 18.70 7.71 15.03
C ASP A 62 18.17 6.54 15.88
N GLU A 63 16.86 6.28 15.84
CA GLU A 63 16.24 5.11 16.49
C GLU A 63 16.23 3.86 15.60
N ILE A 64 16.51 4.01 14.30
CA ILE A 64 16.45 2.91 13.32
C ILE A 64 17.86 2.45 12.92
N LEU A 65 18.79 3.39 12.75
CA LEU A 65 20.17 3.08 12.40
C LEU A 65 20.98 2.80 13.66
N LEU A 66 21.28 1.53 13.89
CA LEU A 66 22.35 1.15 14.81
C LEU A 66 23.68 1.62 14.19
N GLN A 67 24.38 2.53 14.85
CA GLN A 67 25.76 2.85 14.49
C GLN A 67 26.60 1.57 14.56
N ARG A 68 27.26 1.23 13.46
CA ARG A 68 28.19 0.11 13.38
C ARG A 68 29.53 0.45 14.02
#